data_AF-A0A4R3FF65-F1
#
_entry.id   AF-A0A4R3FF65-F1
#
_cell.length_a   1.000
_cell.length_b   1.000
_cell.length_c   1.000
_cell.angle_alpha   90.00
_cell.angle_beta   90.00
_cell.angle_gamma   90.00
#
_symmetry.space_group_name_H-M   'P 1'
#
loop_
_entity.id
_entity.type
_entity.pdbx_description
1 polymer ?
#
loop_
_entity_poly.entity_id
_entity_poly.type
_entity_poly.pdbx_seq_one_letter_code
_entity_poly.pdbx_strand_id
1 'polypeptide(L)'
;MAYIPIAVFVVGLIVWNIVDRTGYSTKRHGWVEVKATVRSVVSKAVGEFPTPFVDVSYEFRGVEYLKKSLNTEGNQTSEYPPGKEIAVLVNPNSPMECRILRRPT
;
A
#
# COMPACT_ATOMS: atom_id res chain seq x y z
N MET A 1 -6.23 -40.93 29.93
CA MET A 1 -5.07 -40.51 29.10
C MET A 1 -5.53 -40.29 27.66
N ALA A 2 -6.22 -39.17 27.36
CA ALA A 2 -6.79 -38.89 26.03
C ALA A 2 -6.60 -37.42 25.55
N TYR A 3 -5.74 -36.65 26.23
CA TYR A 3 -5.53 -35.21 25.94
C TYR A 3 -4.47 -34.93 24.88
N ILE A 4 -3.60 -35.91 24.60
CA ILE A 4 -2.48 -35.78 23.67
C ILE A 4 -2.94 -35.58 22.21
N PRO A 5 -3.92 -36.34 21.66
CA PRO A 5 -4.32 -36.14 20.26
C PRO A 5 -5.07 -34.81 20.05
N ILE A 6 -5.82 -34.35 21.06
CA ILE A 6 -6.58 -33.10 20.97
C ILE A 6 -5.63 -31.90 20.97
N ALA A 7 -4.63 -31.88 21.86
CA ALA A 7 -3.66 -30.80 21.92
C ALA A 7 -2.87 -30.64 20.61
N VAL A 8 -2.43 -31.76 20.00
CA VAL A 8 -1.71 -31.73 18.71
C VAL A 8 -2.62 -31.23 17.58
N PHE A 9 -3.90 -31.61 17.58
CA PHE A 9 -4.86 -31.15 16.58
C PHE A 9 -5.15 -29.65 16.70
N VAL A 10 -5.32 -29.14 17.93
CA VAL A 10 -5.52 -27.71 18.19
C VAL A 10 -4.30 -26.88 17.79
N VAL A 11 -3.09 -27.35 18.14
CA VAL A 11 -1.84 -26.70 17.72
C VAL A 11 -1.69 -26.74 16.20
N GLY A 12 -2.03 -27.87 15.56
CA GLY A 12 -2.05 -28.01 14.11
C GLY A 12 -2.98 -27.01 13.44
N LEU A 13 -4.21 -26.83 13.95
CA LEU A 13 -5.17 -25.87 13.43
C LEU A 13 -4.72 -24.41 13.60
N ILE A 14 -4.06 -24.08 14.72
CA ILE A 14 -3.50 -22.74 14.96
C ILE A 14 -2.37 -22.46 13.97
N VAL A 15 -1.42 -23.39 13.83
CA VAL A 15 -0.29 -23.24 12.89
C VAL A 15 -0.80 -23.16 11.45
N TRP A 16 -1.79 -23.98 11.07
CA TRP A 16 -2.38 -23.96 9.74
C TRP A 16 -3.06 -22.63 9.43
N ASN A 17 -3.83 -22.06 10.36
CA ASN A 17 -4.47 -20.75 10.18
C ASN A 17 -3.45 -19.61 10.05
N ILE A 18 -2.33 -19.67 10.78
CA ILE A 18 -1.25 -18.66 10.69
C ILE A 18 -0.54 -18.77 9.34
N VAL A 19 -0.23 -19.98 8.88
CA VAL A 19 0.41 -20.21 7.58
C VAL A 19 -0.52 -19.82 6.43
N ASP A 20 -1.82 -20.10 6.54
CA ASP A 20 -2.81 -19.73 5.52
C ASP A 20 -2.99 -18.20 5.46
N ARG A 21 -3.09 -17.50 6.60
CA ARG A 21 -3.12 -16.02 6.65
C ARG A 21 -1.86 -15.38 6.07
N THR A 22 -0.69 -15.93 6.40
CA THR A 22 0.59 -15.41 5.90
C THR A 22 0.73 -15.70 4.40
N GLY A 23 0.29 -16.88 3.96
CA GLY A 23 0.24 -17.29 2.57
C GLY A 23 -0.74 -16.48 1.72
N TYR A 24 -1.93 -16.16 2.24
CA TYR A 24 -2.90 -15.27 1.58
C TYR A 24 -2.37 -13.83 1.48
N SER A 25 -1.64 -13.36 2.48
CA SER A 25 -0.96 -12.06 2.43
C SER A 25 0.23 -12.05 1.45
N THR A 26 0.85 -13.20 1.20
CA THR A 26 1.99 -13.35 0.28
C THR A 26 1.53 -13.57 -1.17
N LYS A 27 0.40 -14.26 -1.37
CA LYS A 27 -0.11 -14.65 -2.70
C LYS A 27 -0.85 -13.52 -3.44
N ARG A 28 -1.25 -12.42 -2.77
CA ARG A 28 -1.59 -11.14 -3.43
C ARG A 28 -0.35 -10.28 -3.72
N HIS A 29 0.48 -10.72 -4.67
CA HIS A 29 1.29 -9.89 -5.58
C HIS A 29 1.81 -8.51 -5.08
N GLY A 30 2.62 -8.53 -4.02
CA GLY A 30 3.82 -7.70 -3.87
C GLY A 30 3.68 -6.23 -3.52
N TRP A 31 2.48 -5.64 -3.47
CA TRP A 31 2.31 -4.25 -3.06
C TRP A 31 1.32 -4.15 -1.90
N VAL A 32 1.73 -3.47 -0.84
CA VAL A 32 0.96 -3.27 0.40
C VAL A 32 0.21 -1.95 0.30
N GLU A 33 -1.10 -1.99 0.53
CA GLU A 33 -1.89 -0.76 0.63
C GLU A 33 -1.59 -0.04 1.94
N VAL A 34 -1.22 1.24 1.83
CA VAL A 34 -0.86 2.12 2.93
C VAL A 34 -1.59 3.44 2.71
N LYS A 35 -2.03 4.07 3.80
CA LYS A 35 -2.57 5.43 3.73
C LYS A 35 -1.43 6.43 3.61
N ALA A 36 -1.50 7.32 2.62
CA ALA A 36 -0.56 8.40 2.44
C ALA A 36 -1.28 9.74 2.52
N THR A 37 -0.63 10.73 3.10
CA THR A 37 -1.12 12.11 3.14
C THR A 37 -0.52 12.89 1.97
N VAL A 38 -1.37 13.56 1.21
CA VAL A 38 -0.94 14.46 0.14
C VAL A 38 -0.35 15.72 0.76
N ARG A 39 0.92 16.02 0.50
CA ARG A 39 1.56 17.27 0.93
C ARG A 39 1.37 18.39 -0.07
N SER A 40 1.62 18.09 -1.35
CA SER A 40 1.58 19.07 -2.43
C SER A 40 1.23 18.40 -3.73
N VAL A 41 0.62 19.17 -4.63
CA VAL A 41 0.35 18.76 -6.00
C VAL A 41 0.97 19.79 -6.93
N VAL A 42 1.72 19.31 -7.91
CA VAL A 42 2.38 20.12 -8.93
C VAL A 42 1.98 19.58 -10.29
N SER A 43 1.38 20.41 -11.13
CA SER A 43 1.21 20.06 -12.54
C SER A 43 2.53 20.30 -13.26
N LYS A 44 3.06 19.26 -13.92
CA LYS A 44 4.19 19.42 -14.85
C LYS A 44 3.72 19.09 -16.26
N ALA A 45 4.15 19.88 -17.24
CA ALA A 45 3.96 19.56 -18.64
C ALA A 45 4.88 18.38 -19.00
N VAL A 46 4.29 17.23 -19.32
CA VAL A 46 5.01 16.06 -19.83
C VAL A 46 4.58 15.89 -21.28
N GLY A 47 5.36 16.43 -22.21
CA GLY A 47 4.94 16.57 -23.60
C GLY A 47 3.89 17.69 -23.77
N GLU A 48 2.81 17.42 -24.50
CA GLU A 48 1.72 18.39 -24.76
C GLU A 48 0.62 18.39 -23.69
N PHE A 49 0.66 17.46 -22.72
CA PHE A 49 -0.39 17.32 -21.72
C PHE A 49 0.09 17.69 -20.30
N PRO A 50 -0.70 18.45 -19.52
CA PRO A 50 -0.41 18.69 -18.12
C PRO A 50 -0.69 17.43 -17.29
N THR A 51 0.36 16.82 -16.74
CA THR A 51 0.25 15.65 -15.86
C THR A 51 0.40 16.07 -14.41
N PRO A 52 -0.51 15.68 -13.50
CA PRO A 52 -0.35 15.97 -12.08
C PRO A 52 0.69 15.06 -11.45
N PHE A 53 1.62 15.68 -10.74
CA PHE A 53 2.56 15.03 -9.85
C PHE A 53 2.20 15.36 -8.41
N VAL A 54 2.12 14.33 -7.57
CA VAL A 54 1.72 14.47 -6.18
C VAL A 54 2.90 14.11 -5.28
N ASP A 55 3.15 14.93 -4.27
CA ASP A 55 4.07 14.59 -3.19
C ASP A 55 3.26 13.99 -2.04
N VAL A 56 3.64 12.79 -1.63
CA VAL A 56 2.92 12.02 -0.59
C VAL A 56 3.86 11.61 0.52
N SER A 57 3.38 11.68 1.76
CA SER A 57 4.04 11.13 2.94
C SER A 57 3.23 9.94 3.45
N TYR A 58 3.87 8.81 3.71
CA TYR A 58 3.23 7.63 4.28
C TYR A 58 4.13 6.96 5.30
N GLU A 59 3.52 6.27 6.24
CA GLU A 59 4.25 5.48 7.24
C GLU A 59 4.20 4.00 6.84
N PHE A 60 5.36 3.37 6.74
CA PHE A 60 5.46 1.93 6.51
C PHE A 60 6.37 1.30 7.56
N ARG A 61 5.82 0.38 8.36
CA ARG A 61 6.53 -0.32 9.46
C ARG A 61 7.15 0.64 10.50
N GLY A 62 6.47 1.72 10.86
CA GLY A 62 6.95 2.69 11.86
C GLY A 62 7.99 3.68 11.34
N VAL A 63 8.26 3.68 10.03
CA VAL A 63 9.18 4.61 9.37
C VAL A 63 8.38 5.50 8.41
N GLU A 64 8.57 6.82 8.54
CA GLU A 64 7.96 7.78 7.63
C GLU A 64 8.77 7.86 6.32
N TYR A 65 8.07 7.70 5.20
CA TYR A 65 8.62 7.83 3.86
C TYR A 65 7.96 9.00 3.14
N LEU A 66 8.79 9.81 2.48
CA LEU A 66 8.34 10.89 1.63
C LEU A 66 8.63 10.54 0.17
N LYS A 67 7.57 10.34 -0.62
CA LYS A 67 7.68 10.21 -2.07
C LYS A 67 7.35 11.53 -2.74
N LYS A 68 8.33 12.07 -3.46
CA LYS A 68 8.14 13.25 -4.30
C LYS A 68 7.82 12.85 -5.74
N SER A 69 7.04 13.70 -6.41
CA SER A 69 6.70 13.56 -7.82
C SER A 69 6.13 12.18 -8.18
N LEU A 70 5.17 11.70 -7.38
CA LEU A 70 4.42 10.50 -7.72
C LEU A 70 3.50 10.79 -8.91
N ASN A 71 3.63 9.99 -9.97
CA ASN A 71 2.79 10.11 -11.16
C ASN A 71 1.39 9.60 -10.86
N THR A 72 0.38 10.39 -11.22
CA THR A 72 -1.04 10.07 -11.04
C THR A 72 -1.68 9.40 -12.26
N GLU A 73 -0.90 9.12 -13.31
CA GLU A 73 -1.33 8.45 -14.55
C GLU A 73 -2.59 9.07 -15.20
N GLY A 74 -2.52 10.37 -15.47
CA GLY A 74 -3.53 11.07 -16.28
C GLY A 74 -4.79 11.50 -15.53
N ASN A 75 -4.78 11.48 -14.19
CA ASN A 75 -5.86 12.04 -13.38
C ASN A 75 -5.79 13.58 -13.34
N GLN A 76 -6.80 14.25 -12.75
CA GLN A 76 -6.76 15.71 -12.55
C GLN A 76 -6.15 16.08 -11.19
N THR A 77 -5.56 17.28 -11.09
CA THR A 77 -5.04 17.82 -9.80
C THR A 77 -6.12 17.94 -8.73
N SER A 78 -7.37 18.17 -9.12
CA SER A 78 -8.53 18.32 -8.23
C SER A 78 -8.85 17.05 -7.44
N GLU A 79 -8.42 15.87 -7.91
CA GLU A 79 -8.62 14.59 -7.23
C GLU A 79 -7.70 14.41 -6.02
N TYR A 80 -6.66 15.25 -5.88
CA TYR A 80 -5.63 15.12 -4.86
C TYR A 80 -5.49 16.43 -4.04
N PRO A 81 -6.46 16.78 -3.18
CA PRO A 81 -6.33 17.99 -2.38
C PRO A 81 -5.17 17.87 -1.37
N PRO A 82 -4.33 18.90 -1.19
CA PRO A 82 -3.31 18.89 -0.15
C PRO A 82 -3.94 18.73 1.23
N GLY A 83 -3.33 17.89 2.07
CA GLY A 83 -3.81 17.54 3.41
C GLY A 83 -4.83 16.40 3.46
N LYS A 84 -5.20 15.78 2.32
CA LYS A 84 -6.08 14.61 2.29
C LYS A 84 -5.30 13.30 2.32
N GLU A 85 -5.92 12.28 2.91
CA GLU A 85 -5.43 10.90 2.86
C GLU A 85 -5.86 10.22 1.56
N ILE A 86 -4.93 9.54 0.91
CA ILE A 86 -5.16 8.68 -0.25
C ILE A 86 -4.57 7.29 0.00
N ALA A 87 -5.10 6.27 -0.67
CA ALA A 87 -4.53 4.93 -0.62
C ALA A 87 -3.40 4.81 -1.65
N VAL A 88 -2.22 4.39 -1.18
CA VAL A 88 -1.07 4.09 -2.04
C VAL A 88 -0.65 2.64 -1.85
N LEU A 89 -0.19 2.03 -2.92
CA LEU A 89 0.44 0.74 -2.93
C LEU A 89 1.95 0.92 -2.75
N VAL A 90 2.53 0.31 -1.72
CA VAL A 90 3.97 0.36 -1.38
C VAL A 90 4.59 -1.01 -1.58
N ASN A 91 5.73 -1.09 -2.26
CA ASN A 91 6.46 -2.33 -2.39
C ASN A 91 7.15 -2.67 -1.05
N PRO A 92 6.84 -3.79 -0.37
CA PRO A 92 7.42 -4.15 0.92
C PRO A 92 8.90 -4.52 0.81
N ASN A 93 9.39 -4.88 -0.38
CA ASN A 93 10.80 -5.15 -0.65
C ASN A 93 11.59 -3.86 -0.96
N SER A 94 10.90 -2.80 -1.41
CA SER A 94 11.47 -1.49 -1.72
C SER A 94 10.49 -0.39 -1.30
N PRO A 95 10.47 0.03 -0.03
CA PRO A 95 9.45 0.94 0.50
C PRO A 95 9.51 2.35 -0.09
N MET A 96 10.52 2.68 -0.89
CA MET A 96 10.58 3.92 -1.69
C MET A 96 9.82 3.83 -3.02
N GLU A 97 9.47 2.63 -3.47
CA GLU A 97 8.59 2.41 -4.60
C GLU A 97 7.16 2.37 -4.11
N CYS A 98 6.39 3.38 -4.53
CA CYS A 98 4.96 3.43 -4.28
C CYS A 98 4.21 3.85 -5.54
N ARG A 99 2.92 3.51 -5.60
CA ARG A 99 1.98 3.80 -6.69
C ARG A 99 0.64 4.20 -6.10
N ILE A 100 -0.12 5.04 -6.78
CA ILE A 100 -1.46 5.41 -6.33
C ILE A 100 -2.42 4.25 -6.62
N LEU A 101 -3.20 3.84 -5.62
CA LEU A 101 -4.26 2.86 -5.86
C LEU A 101 -5.42 3.59 -6.56
N ARG A 102 -5.65 3.29 -7.85
CA ARG A 102 -6.88 3.72 -8.52
C ARG A 102 -8.06 3.12 -7.75
N ARG A 103 -8.91 3.97 -7.17
CA ARG A 103 -10.18 3.52 -6.62
C ARG A 103 -10.97 2.89 -7.78
N PRO A 104 -11.41 1.62 -7.71
CA PRO A 104 -12.34 1.11 -8.71
C PRO A 104 -13.60 1.97 -8.65
N THR A 105 -13.98 2.49 -9.82
CA THR A 105 -15.24 3.20 -10.09
C THR A 105 -16.45 2.45 -9.55
#